data_AF-A0A966SHB0-F1
#
_entry.id   AF-A0A966SHB0-F1
#
_cell.length_a   1.000
_cell.length_b   1.000
_cell.length_c   1.000
_cell.angle_alpha   90.00
_cell.angle_beta   90.00
_cell.angle_gamma   90.00
#
_symmetry.space_group_name_H-M   'P 1'
#
loop_
_entity.id
_entity.type
_entity.pdbx_description
1 polymer ?
#
loop_
_entity_poly.entity_id
_entity_poly.type
_entity_poly.pdbx_seq_one_letter_code
_entity_poly.pdbx_strand_id
1 'polypeptide(L)'
;MQDGQTEFPRAPIFLAGPTAVGKSAVALALAERIGGEIISVDSMQVYCGLDLGTAKPSPAERARVPHHLVDVVELTEAFDAAKFLRLAALAVKDIQA
;
A
#
# COMPACT_ATOMS: atom_id res chain seq x y z
N MET A 1 4.61 -3.50 36.74
CA MET A 1 5.04 -3.03 35.42
C MET A 1 3.95 -3.48 34.47
N GLN A 2 3.02 -2.58 34.12
CA GLN A 2 1.95 -2.89 33.18
C GLN A 2 2.52 -2.60 31.79
N ASP A 3 2.68 -3.66 30.99
CA ASP A 3 2.99 -3.53 29.57
C ASP A 3 1.83 -2.79 28.92
N GLY A 4 2.01 -1.49 28.72
CA GLY A 4 1.10 -0.62 27.98
C GLY A 4 1.11 -1.00 26.51
N GLN A 5 0.52 -2.14 26.18
CA GLN A 5 0.15 -2.50 24.83
C GLN A 5 -0.92 -1.50 24.39
N THR A 6 -0.48 -0.40 23.78
CA THR A 6 -1.37 0.51 23.06
C THR A 6 -2.07 -0.30 21.99
N GLU A 7 -3.30 -0.70 22.26
CA GLU A 7 -4.17 -1.33 21.28
C GLU A 7 -4.55 -0.26 20.27
N PHE A 8 -3.85 -0.25 19.13
CA PHE A 8 -4.22 0.62 18.02
C PHE A 8 -5.58 0.14 17.49
N PRO A 9 -6.54 1.04 17.23
CA PRO A 9 -7.77 0.66 16.56
C PRO A 9 -7.40 -0.04 15.24
N ARG A 10 -8.09 -1.14 14.89
CA ARG A 10 -7.90 -1.87 13.62
C ARG A 10 -8.37 -1.08 12.38
N ALA A 11 -8.27 0.25 12.44
CA ALA A 11 -8.64 1.15 11.37
C ALA A 11 -7.44 1.38 10.44
N PRO A 12 -7.67 1.51 9.12
CA PRO A 12 -6.63 1.89 8.18
C PRO A 12 -5.99 3.25 8.53
N ILE A 13 -4.67 3.34 8.32
CA ILE A 13 -3.93 4.60 8.43
C ILE A 13 -3.78 5.20 7.04
N PHE A 14 -4.24 6.43 6.85
CA PHE A 14 -4.13 7.14 5.57
C PHE A 14 -2.89 8.04 5.56
N LEU A 15 -1.96 7.79 4.64
CA LEU A 15 -0.78 8.63 4.42
C LEU A 15 -0.89 9.36 3.08
N ALA A 16 -1.32 10.62 3.12
CA ALA A 16 -1.49 11.47 1.94
C ALA A 16 -0.46 12.61 1.90
N GLY A 17 -0.17 13.12 0.70
CA GLY A 17 0.72 14.26 0.48
C GLY A 17 1.25 14.33 -0.95
N PRO A 18 1.91 15.43 -1.35
CA PRO A 18 2.41 15.62 -2.71
C PRO A 18 3.41 14.55 -3.16
N THR A 19 3.63 14.40 -4.47
CA THR A 19 4.69 13.54 -4.99
C THR A 19 6.07 13.99 -4.49
N ALA A 20 7.00 13.06 -4.32
CA ALA A 20 8.38 13.29 -3.87
C ALA A 20 8.60 13.81 -2.43
N VAL A 21 7.56 13.89 -1.58
CA VAL A 21 7.74 14.24 -0.15
C VAL A 21 8.15 13.07 0.76
N GLY A 22 8.50 11.91 0.18
CA GLY A 22 9.01 10.75 0.94
C GLY A 22 7.95 9.83 1.58
N LYS A 23 6.69 9.89 1.12
CA LYS A 23 5.58 9.09 1.69
C LYS A 23 5.88 7.58 1.70
N SER A 24 6.43 7.03 0.62
CA SER A 24 6.72 5.59 0.53
C SER A 24 7.71 5.13 1.60
N ALA A 25 8.74 5.94 1.88
CA ALA A 25 9.71 5.63 2.94
C ALA A 25 9.07 5.66 4.33
N VAL A 26 8.19 6.63 4.60
CA VAL A 26 7.44 6.73 5.86
C VAL A 26 6.45 5.57 6.00
N ALA A 27 5.71 5.23 4.94
CA ALA A 27 4.77 4.12 4.92
C ALA A 27 5.48 2.79 5.22
N LEU A 28 6.61 2.53 4.57
CA LEU A 28 7.40 1.32 4.78
C LEU A 28 7.90 1.21 6.22
N ALA A 29 8.52 2.27 6.75
CA ALA A 29 9.03 2.29 8.11
C ALA A 29 7.92 2.15 9.17
N LEU A 30 6.74 2.73 8.91
CA LEU A 30 5.58 2.57 9.80
C LEU A 30 5.05 1.15 9.76
N ALA A 31 4.83 0.58 8.58
CA ALA A 31 4.29 -0.76 8.40
C ALA A 31 5.18 -1.83 9.04
N GLU A 32 6.50 -1.73 8.90
CA GLU A 32 7.45 -2.63 9.58
C GLU A 32 7.32 -2.58 11.11
N ARG A 33 7.10 -1.39 11.68
CA ARG A 33 7.02 -1.21 13.15
C ARG A 33 5.73 -1.73 13.75
N ILE A 34 4.63 -1.64 13.00
CA ILE A 34 3.31 -2.05 13.48
C ILE A 34 2.91 -3.46 12.99
N GLY A 35 3.77 -4.13 12.22
CA GLY A 35 3.45 -5.40 11.58
C GLY A 35 2.29 -5.27 10.56
N GLY A 36 2.20 -4.11 9.90
CA GLY A 36 1.13 -3.78 8.97
C GLY A 36 1.50 -4.07 7.52
N GLU A 37 0.53 -3.86 6.63
CA GLU A 37 0.65 -4.02 5.19
C GLU A 37 0.31 -2.70 4.47
N ILE A 38 0.77 -2.53 3.23
CA ILE A 38 0.60 -1.28 2.47
C ILE A 38 -0.36 -1.51 1.31
N ILE A 39 -1.40 -0.68 1.22
CA ILE A 39 -2.26 -0.59 0.03
C ILE A 39 -1.85 0.66 -0.76
N SER A 40 -1.34 0.49 -1.99
CA SER A 40 -0.99 1.64 -2.84
C SER A 40 -2.25 2.36 -3.31
N VAL A 41 -2.25 3.69 -3.19
CA VAL A 41 -3.33 4.59 -3.64
C VAL A 41 -2.77 5.52 -4.72
N ASP A 42 -2.16 4.91 -5.74
CA ASP A 42 -1.61 5.59 -6.92
C ASP A 42 -2.17 4.95 -8.18
N SER A 43 -2.69 5.75 -9.11
CA SER A 43 -3.37 5.26 -10.30
C SER A 43 -2.45 4.62 -11.34
N MET A 44 -1.13 4.84 -11.26
CA MET A 44 -0.16 4.36 -12.22
C MET A 44 0.61 3.13 -11.72
N GLN A 45 0.79 2.98 -10.40
CA GLN A 45 1.50 1.83 -9.83
C GLN A 45 0.76 0.49 -9.98
N VAL A 46 -0.54 0.53 -10.27
CA VAL A 46 -1.38 -0.65 -10.49
C VAL A 46 -0.99 -1.42 -11.76
N TYR A 47 -0.32 -0.79 -12.73
CA TYR A 47 -0.04 -1.39 -14.04
C TYR A 47 1.27 -2.18 -14.07
N CYS A 48 1.20 -3.43 -14.54
CA CYS A 48 2.35 -4.31 -14.74
C CYS A 48 3.43 -3.69 -15.65
N GLY A 49 4.70 -3.86 -15.29
CA GLY A 49 5.86 -3.53 -16.15
C GLY A 49 6.21 -2.04 -16.28
N LEU A 50 5.45 -1.13 -15.67
CA LEU A 50 5.71 0.31 -15.71
C LEU A 50 6.49 0.82 -14.49
N ASP A 51 7.65 0.25 -14.18
CA ASP A 51 8.29 0.45 -12.86
C ASP A 51 9.01 1.79 -12.71
N LEU A 52 9.84 2.16 -13.69
CA LEU A 52 10.69 3.36 -13.61
C LEU A 52 9.89 4.66 -13.59
N GLY A 53 8.86 4.77 -14.43
CA GLY A 53 8.07 5.99 -14.57
C GLY A 53 7.07 6.24 -13.44
N THR A 54 6.81 5.25 -12.60
CA THR A 54 5.75 5.30 -11.57
C THR A 54 6.29 5.23 -10.14
N ALA A 55 7.63 5.18 -10.00
CA ALA A 55 8.31 5.09 -8.72
C ALA A 55 7.73 3.98 -7.82
N LYS A 56 7.44 2.80 -8.41
CA LYS A 56 6.95 1.64 -7.65
C LYS A 56 7.95 1.24 -6.58
N PRO A 57 7.46 0.64 -5.48
CA PRO A 57 8.35 0.01 -4.51
C PRO A 57 9.19 -1.04 -5.22
N SER A 58 10.49 -1.05 -4.94
CA SER A 58 11.43 -2.04 -5.44
C SER A 58 11.10 -3.44 -4.90
N PRO A 59 11.57 -4.52 -5.56
CA PRO A 59 11.40 -5.87 -5.03
C PRO A 59 11.92 -6.04 -3.59
N ALA A 60 13.01 -5.35 -3.24
CA ALA A 60 13.57 -5.35 -1.89
C ALA A 60 12.62 -4.70 -0.86
N GLU A 61 11.93 -3.62 -1.22
CA GLU A 61 10.93 -2.98 -0.35
C GLU A 61 9.67 -3.84 -0.20
N ARG A 62 9.22 -4.47 -1.29
CA ARG A 62 8.05 -5.38 -1.27
C ARG A 62 8.31 -6.68 -0.50
N ALA A 63 9.57 -7.12 -0.42
CA ALA A 63 9.97 -8.26 0.40
C ALA A 63 9.96 -7.95 1.90
N ARG A 64 10.06 -6.66 2.29
CA ARG A 64 10.05 -6.22 3.69
C ARG A 64 8.63 -6.10 4.24
N VAL A 65 7.69 -5.62 3.42
CA VAL A 65 6.28 -5.43 3.78
C VAL A 65 5.41 -5.80 2.59
N PRO A 66 4.31 -6.57 2.78
CA PRO A 66 3.35 -6.83 1.71
C PRO A 66 2.78 -5.52 1.13
N HIS A 67 2.82 -5.42 -0.20
CA HIS A 67 2.23 -4.30 -0.94
C HIS A 67 1.07 -4.81 -1.80
N HIS A 68 -0.08 -4.17 -1.64
CA HIS A 68 -1.30 -4.41 -2.40
C HIS A 68 -1.49 -3.33 -3.46
N LEU A 69 -2.22 -3.68 -4.53
CA LEU A 69 -2.54 -2.79 -5.65
C LEU A 69 -1.30 -2.23 -6.37
N VAL A 70 -0.24 -3.03 -6.45
CA VAL A 70 0.92 -2.78 -7.31
C VAL A 70 1.02 -3.96 -8.28
N ASP A 71 1.17 -3.69 -9.58
CA ASP A 71 1.21 -4.74 -10.62
C ASP A 71 -0.02 -5.66 -10.60
N VAL A 72 -1.22 -5.09 -10.52
CA VAL A 72 -2.50 -5.82 -10.43
C VAL A 72 -3.33 -5.82 -11.71
N VAL A 73 -2.92 -5.06 -12.72
CA VAL A 73 -3.57 -5.00 -14.04
C VAL A 73 -2.56 -4.86 -15.17
N GLU A 74 -2.91 -5.37 -16.35
CA GLU A 74 -2.11 -5.19 -17.56
C GLU A 74 -2.19 -3.75 -18.10
N LEU A 75 -1.17 -3.31 -18.83
CA LEU A 75 -1.11 -1.96 -19.42
C LEU A 75 -2.26 -1.62 -20.37
N THR A 76 -2.89 -2.64 -20.95
CA THR A 76 -4.02 -2.49 -21.88
C THR A 76 -5.37 -2.46 -21.17
N GLU A 77 -5.42 -2.75 -19.86
CA GLU A 77 -6.67 -2.77 -19.11
C GLU A 77 -7.05 -1.37 -18.63
N ALA A 78 -8.35 -1.10 -18.55
CA ALA A 78 -8.83 0.09 -17.85
C ALA A 78 -8.74 -0.10 -16.33
N PHE A 79 -8.33 0.97 -15.64
CA PHE A 79 -8.37 1.06 -14.17
C PHE A 79 -9.00 2.38 -13.74
N ASP A 80 -10.15 2.29 -13.07
CA ASP A 80 -10.92 3.43 -12.58
C ASP A 80 -11.11 3.38 -11.06
N ALA A 81 -11.73 4.42 -10.50
CA ALA A 81 -11.99 4.54 -9.08
C ALA A 81 -12.91 3.43 -8.52
N ALA A 82 -13.82 2.89 -9.35
CA ALA A 82 -14.70 1.81 -8.94
C ALA A 82 -13.94 0.48 -8.81
N LYS A 83 -13.06 0.17 -9.78
CA LYS A 83 -12.15 -0.98 -9.72
C LYS A 83 -11.19 -0.85 -8.54
N PHE A 84 -10.64 0.34 -8.29
CA PHE A 84 -9.85 0.64 -7.09
C PHE A 84 -10.61 0.32 -5.81
N LEU A 85 -11.81 0.88 -5.62
CA LEU A 85 -12.60 0.70 -4.41
C LEU A 85 -12.86 -0.79 -4.12
N ARG A 86 -13.22 -1.55 -5.15
CA ARG A 86 -13.46 -2.99 -5.03
C ARG A 86 -12.21 -3.74 -4.59
N LEU A 87 -11.07 -3.50 -5.24
CA LEU A 87 -9.83 -4.21 -4.94
C LEU A 87 -9.25 -3.79 -3.57
N ALA A 88 -9.31 -2.51 -3.23
CA ALA A 88 -8.89 -2.01 -1.93
C ALA A 88 -9.76 -2.59 -0.80
N ALA A 89 -11.08 -2.70 -1.00
CA ALA A 89 -11.97 -3.31 -0.02
C ALA A 89 -11.65 -4.80 0.22
N LEU A 90 -11.27 -5.54 -0.83
CA LEU A 90 -10.81 -6.93 -0.70
C LEU A 90 -9.50 -6.99 0.10
N ALA A 91 -8.50 -6.17 -0.26
CA ALA A 91 -7.23 -6.12 0.45
C ALA A 91 -7.41 -5.76 1.94
N VAL A 92 -8.26 -4.77 2.26
CA VAL A 92 -8.58 -4.42 3.66
C VAL A 92 -9.19 -5.60 4.40
N LYS A 93 -10.12 -6.33 3.77
CA LYS A 93 -10.75 -7.51 4.38
C LYS A 93 -9.73 -8.62 4.63
N ASP A 94 -8.83 -8.86 3.68
CA ASP A 94 -7.81 -9.89 3.79
C ASP A 94 -6.78 -9.57 4.88
N ILE A 95 -6.39 -8.30 5.03
CA ILE A 95 -5.48 -7.83 6.09
C ILE A 95 -6.12 -7.94 7.49
N GLN A 96 -7.45 -7.76 7.58
CA GLN A 96 -8.17 -7.74 8.86
C GLN A 96 -8.71 -9.10 9.32
N ALA A 97 -8.65 -10.13 8.46
CA ALA A 97 -9.15 -11.47 8.74
C ALA A 97 -8.32 -12.19 9.83
#